data_AF-A0AA43HR24-F1
#
_entry.id   AF-A0AA43HR24-F1
#
_cell.length_a   1.000
_cell.length_b   1.000
_cell.length_c   1.000
_cell.angle_alpha   90.00
_cell.angle_beta   90.00
_cell.angle_gamma   90.00
#
_symmetry.space_group_name_H-M   'P 1'
#
loop_
_entity.id
_entity.type
_entity.pdbx_description
1 polymer ?
#
loop_
_entity_poly.entity_id
_entity_poly.type
_entity_poly.pdbx_seq_one_letter_code
_entity_poly.pdbx_strand_id
1 'polypeptide(L)'
;MALIKEVRGFTPEIGDNAYLAENATIIGDVVIGKDCSIWFNTVLRGDVNSIRIGDRVNIQDGSVLHTLYQKSVVEIGDDVSVGHNVVIHGAKIENGALIGMGAIVLDHAVIGEGAIIAAGSVVLSGTQVEPGSIYAGVPAKFVKKVDPDQAKEMNQKIAKNYLMYSGWFKEEE
;
A
#
# COMPACT_ATOMS: atom_id res chain seq x y z
N MET A 1 4.65 19.68 6.70
CA MET A 1 4.75 18.48 7.57
C MET A 1 3.44 17.72 7.47
N ALA A 2 3.51 16.39 7.31
CA ALA A 2 2.34 15.52 7.25
C ALA A 2 1.39 15.73 8.45
N LEU A 3 0.08 15.53 8.25
CA LEU A 3 -0.90 15.55 9.32
C LEU A 3 -0.94 14.18 10.01
N ILE A 4 -0.46 14.12 11.24
CA ILE A 4 -0.55 12.94 12.12
C ILE A 4 -1.60 13.23 13.19
N LYS A 5 -2.62 12.36 13.32
CA LYS A 5 -3.76 12.61 14.22
C LYS A 5 -4.12 11.41 15.08
N GLU A 6 -4.17 11.61 16.39
CA GLU A 6 -4.70 10.64 17.35
C GLU A 6 -6.22 10.52 17.23
N VAL A 7 -6.74 9.29 17.23
CA VAL A 7 -8.17 8.98 17.27
C VAL A 7 -8.40 7.77 18.16
N ARG A 8 -9.38 7.85 19.07
CA ARG A 8 -9.78 6.75 19.98
C ARG A 8 -8.63 6.19 20.84
N GLY A 9 -7.65 7.03 21.18
CA GLY A 9 -6.47 6.62 21.96
C GLY A 9 -5.38 5.93 21.15
N PHE A 10 -5.49 5.91 19.82
CA PHE A 10 -4.47 5.41 18.91
C PHE A 10 -3.77 6.57 18.20
N THR A 11 -2.45 6.63 18.35
CA THR A 11 -1.57 7.56 17.65
C THR A 11 -0.77 6.76 16.63
N PRO A 12 -0.65 7.23 15.37
CA PRO A 12 0.14 6.53 14.37
C PRO A 12 1.58 6.28 14.81
N GLU A 13 2.06 5.05 14.58
CA GLU A 13 3.44 4.63 14.83
C GLU A 13 4.21 4.61 13.51
N ILE A 14 5.31 5.35 13.44
CA ILE A 14 6.10 5.55 12.23
C ILE A 14 7.49 4.95 12.44
N GLY A 15 7.87 3.99 11.61
CA GLY A 15 9.17 3.35 11.64
C GLY A 15 10.32 4.25 11.19
N ASP A 16 11.54 3.81 11.49
CA ASP A 16 12.77 4.52 11.17
C ASP A 16 12.90 4.80 9.66
N ASN A 17 13.50 5.94 9.32
CA ASN A 17 13.81 6.35 7.95
C ASN A 17 12.59 6.48 7.02
N ALA A 18 11.36 6.45 7.54
CA ALA A 18 10.17 6.67 6.76
C ALA A 18 10.11 8.11 6.23
N TYR A 19 9.70 8.27 4.98
CA TYR A 19 9.38 9.58 4.39
C TYR A 19 7.87 9.82 4.42
N LEU A 20 7.46 10.97 4.94
CA LEU A 20 6.07 11.42 4.92
C LEU A 20 6.00 12.76 4.19
N ALA A 21 5.36 12.77 3.02
CA ALA A 21 5.11 13.99 2.27
C ALA A 21 4.32 15.01 3.10
N GLU A 22 4.54 16.30 2.86
CA GLU A 22 4.08 17.38 3.73
C GLU A 22 2.56 17.50 3.83
N ASN A 23 1.82 16.92 2.89
CA ASN A 23 0.36 16.91 2.85
C ASN A 23 -0.23 15.49 2.94
N ALA A 24 0.57 14.49 3.31
CA ALA A 24 0.04 13.18 3.67
C ALA A 24 -0.75 13.28 4.99
N THR A 25 -1.79 12.44 5.14
CA THR A 25 -2.64 12.41 6.32
C THR A 25 -2.68 10.99 6.90
N ILE A 26 -2.21 10.83 8.13
CA ILE A 26 -2.14 9.55 8.85
C ILE A 26 -2.92 9.68 10.17
N ILE A 27 -3.94 8.85 10.37
CA ILE A 27 -4.93 9.01 11.44
C ILE A 27 -5.15 7.70 12.18
N GLY A 28 -5.10 7.73 13.51
CA GLY A 28 -5.57 6.65 14.37
C GLY A 28 -4.64 5.44 14.42
N ASP A 29 -5.23 4.25 14.39
CA ASP A 29 -4.54 2.96 14.55
C ASP A 29 -3.80 2.54 13.27
N VAL A 30 -2.69 3.23 12.99
CA VAL A 30 -1.83 2.99 11.82
C VAL A 30 -0.41 2.70 12.31
N VAL A 31 0.17 1.59 11.85
CA VAL A 31 1.58 1.25 12.08
C VAL A 31 2.26 1.17 10.72
N ILE A 32 3.34 1.92 10.55
CA ILE A 32 4.17 1.95 9.35
C ILE A 32 5.57 1.43 9.71
N GLY A 33 6.05 0.43 8.96
CA GLY A 33 7.40 -0.11 9.13
C GLY A 33 8.53 0.83 8.69
N LYS A 34 9.74 0.28 8.64
CA LYS A 34 10.96 1.01 8.31
C LYS A 34 11.05 1.29 6.82
N ASP A 35 11.80 2.33 6.46
CA ASP A 35 12.13 2.66 5.06
C ASP A 35 10.89 2.82 4.15
N CYS A 36 9.74 3.17 4.74
CA CYS A 36 8.52 3.39 3.99
C CYS A 36 8.47 4.82 3.41
N SER A 37 7.66 5.01 2.37
CA SER A 37 7.41 6.34 1.82
C SER A 37 5.93 6.57 1.57
N ILE A 38 5.37 7.59 2.22
CA ILE A 38 3.96 8.00 2.11
C ILE A 38 3.91 9.32 1.35
N TRP A 39 3.37 9.29 0.14
CA TRP A 39 3.50 10.37 -0.84
C TRP A 39 2.34 11.37 -0.77
N PHE A 40 2.40 12.38 -1.65
CA PHE A 40 1.57 13.57 -1.53
C PHE A 40 0.08 13.25 -1.62
N ASN A 41 -0.72 13.91 -0.78
CA ASN A 41 -2.18 13.74 -0.69
C ASN A 41 -2.65 12.33 -0.33
N THR A 42 -1.77 11.42 0.12
CA THR A 42 -2.17 10.10 0.60
C THR A 42 -2.92 10.20 1.93
N VAL A 43 -3.97 9.39 2.09
CA VAL A 43 -4.76 9.29 3.33
C VAL A 43 -4.74 7.87 3.87
N LEU A 44 -4.17 7.69 5.06
CA LEU A 44 -4.18 6.47 5.84
C LEU A 44 -5.08 6.68 7.06
N ARG A 45 -6.29 6.10 7.05
CA ARG A 45 -7.29 6.39 8.09
C ARG A 45 -7.64 5.15 8.91
N GLY A 46 -6.86 4.89 9.95
CA GLY A 46 -7.10 3.82 10.93
C GLY A 46 -8.09 4.20 12.04
N ASP A 47 -9.20 4.86 11.72
CA ASP A 47 -10.15 5.39 12.72
C ASP A 47 -11.17 4.34 13.20
N VAL A 48 -11.60 3.47 12.29
CA VAL A 48 -12.63 2.45 12.52
C VAL A 48 -12.05 1.06 12.75
N ASN A 49 -10.87 0.77 12.17
CA ASN A 49 -10.07 -0.42 12.41
C ASN A 49 -8.61 -0.19 11.99
N SER A 50 -7.72 -1.17 12.22
CA SER A 50 -6.29 -1.03 12.05
C SER A 50 -5.80 -1.03 10.59
N ILE A 51 -4.70 -0.30 10.37
CA ILE A 51 -3.84 -0.37 9.19
C ILE A 51 -2.44 -0.80 9.65
N ARG A 52 -1.89 -1.85 9.06
CA ARG A 52 -0.54 -2.35 9.31
C ARG A 52 0.24 -2.41 8.01
N ILE A 53 1.37 -1.71 7.96
CA ILE A 53 2.24 -1.63 6.80
C ILE A 53 3.63 -2.13 7.22
N GLY A 54 4.17 -3.10 6.48
CA GLY A 54 5.50 -3.67 6.67
C GLY A 54 6.62 -2.70 6.29
N ASP A 55 7.79 -3.26 5.98
CA ASP A 55 8.97 -2.47 5.66
C ASP A 55 9.13 -2.21 4.16
N ARG A 56 9.79 -1.09 3.80
CA ARG A 56 10.13 -0.73 2.42
C ARG A 56 8.91 -0.61 1.50
N VAL A 57 7.78 -0.17 2.05
CA VAL A 57 6.53 0.03 1.32
C VAL A 57 6.44 1.46 0.81
N ASN A 58 6.00 1.63 -0.44
CA ASN A 58 5.63 2.96 -0.97
C ASN A 58 4.12 3.06 -1.19
N ILE A 59 3.51 4.09 -0.61
CA ILE A 59 2.10 4.44 -0.83
C ILE A 59 2.06 5.77 -1.58
N GLN A 60 1.90 5.66 -2.90
CA GLN A 60 2.06 6.77 -3.83
C GLN A 60 0.88 7.74 -3.80
N ASP A 61 1.06 8.86 -4.49
CA ASP A 61 0.26 10.07 -4.38
C ASP A 61 -1.25 9.83 -4.52
N GLY A 62 -2.04 10.50 -3.68
CA GLY A 62 -3.51 10.47 -3.73
C GLY A 62 -4.14 9.13 -3.34
N SER A 63 -3.35 8.15 -2.88
CA SER A 63 -3.91 6.86 -2.46
C SER A 63 -4.68 6.96 -1.15
N VAL A 64 -5.72 6.14 -1.01
CA VAL A 64 -6.59 6.11 0.17
C VAL A 64 -6.66 4.70 0.73
N LEU A 65 -6.25 4.55 1.99
CA LEU A 65 -6.36 3.31 2.75
C LEU A 65 -7.40 3.50 3.87
N HIS A 66 -8.44 2.65 3.85
CA HIS A 66 -9.50 2.67 4.85
C HIS A 66 -9.99 1.24 5.18
N THR A 67 -10.87 1.13 6.17
CA THR A 67 -11.36 -0.15 6.70
C THR A 67 -12.85 -0.11 6.99
N LEU A 68 -13.48 -1.29 7.11
CA LEU A 68 -14.81 -1.42 7.69
C LEU A 68 -14.71 -1.54 9.21
N TYR A 69 -15.51 -0.74 9.92
CA TYR A 69 -15.58 -0.73 11.38
C TYR A 69 -15.72 -2.13 11.97
N GLN A 70 -14.69 -2.55 12.72
CA GLN A 70 -14.60 -3.85 13.41
C GLN A 70 -14.79 -5.10 12.51
N LYS A 71 -14.66 -4.96 11.19
CA LYS A 71 -14.92 -6.06 10.23
C LYS A 71 -13.73 -6.39 9.35
N SER A 72 -13.02 -5.38 8.86
CA SER A 72 -11.86 -5.55 8.00
C SER A 72 -10.69 -4.72 8.49
N VAL A 73 -9.49 -5.16 8.16
CA VAL A 73 -8.22 -4.48 8.46
C VAL A 73 -7.46 -4.31 7.15
N VAL A 74 -6.55 -3.35 7.09
CA VAL A 74 -5.56 -3.31 6.00
C VAL A 74 -4.26 -3.90 6.52
N GLU A 75 -3.76 -4.92 5.84
CA GLU A 75 -2.46 -5.55 6.13
C GLU A 75 -1.62 -5.52 4.86
N ILE A 76 -0.49 -4.82 4.90
CA ILE A 76 0.43 -4.70 3.77
C ILE A 76 1.78 -5.26 4.21
N GLY A 77 2.28 -6.25 3.47
CA GLY A 77 3.58 -6.86 3.68
C GLY A 77 4.74 -5.97 3.22
N ASP A 78 5.93 -6.56 3.20
CA ASP A 78 7.17 -5.88 2.85
C ASP A 78 7.32 -5.64 1.35
N ASP A 79 8.11 -4.64 0.97
CA ASP A 79 8.51 -4.38 -0.43
C ASP A 79 7.32 -4.19 -1.39
N VAL A 80 6.16 -3.79 -0.85
CA VAL A 80 4.95 -3.53 -1.63
C VAL A 80 4.99 -2.13 -2.27
N SER A 81 4.50 -2.03 -3.50
CA SER A 81 4.30 -0.76 -4.19
C SER A 81 2.82 -0.52 -4.44
N VAL A 82 2.26 0.51 -3.80
CA VAL A 82 0.88 0.97 -3.99
C VAL A 82 0.91 2.20 -4.89
N GLY A 83 0.47 2.02 -6.13
CA GLY A 83 0.48 3.03 -7.19
C GLY A 83 -0.36 4.27 -6.89
N HIS A 84 -0.16 5.35 -7.63
CA HIS A 84 -0.90 6.61 -7.45
C HIS A 84 -2.42 6.41 -7.52
N ASN A 85 -3.18 7.15 -6.71
CA ASN A 85 -4.65 7.14 -6.66
C ASN A 85 -5.26 5.75 -6.45
N VAL A 86 -4.56 4.85 -5.75
CA VAL A 86 -5.11 3.54 -5.39
C VAL A 86 -6.05 3.67 -4.20
N VAL A 87 -7.14 2.89 -4.22
CA VAL A 87 -7.99 2.69 -3.04
C VAL A 87 -7.79 1.27 -2.53
N ILE A 88 -7.36 1.14 -1.28
CA ILE A 88 -7.36 -0.15 -0.56
C ILE A 88 -8.34 -0.03 0.60
N HIS A 89 -9.35 -0.90 0.60
CA HIS A 89 -10.37 -0.94 1.62
C HIS A 89 -10.38 -2.33 2.27
N GLY A 90 -9.83 -2.46 3.48
CA GLY A 90 -9.95 -3.69 4.27
C GLY A 90 -9.35 -4.97 3.66
N ALA A 91 -8.25 -4.85 2.91
CA ALA A 91 -7.63 -5.96 2.18
C ALA A 91 -6.23 -6.30 2.69
N LYS A 92 -5.79 -7.54 2.39
CA LYS A 92 -4.42 -8.00 2.64
C LYS A 92 -3.60 -7.97 1.35
N ILE A 93 -2.45 -7.32 1.40
CA ILE A 93 -1.47 -7.23 0.31
C ILE A 93 -0.19 -7.92 0.77
N GLU A 94 0.19 -9.03 0.15
CA GLU A 94 1.36 -9.79 0.53
C GLU A 94 2.65 -9.21 -0.05
N ASN A 95 3.78 -9.72 0.43
CA ASN A 95 5.11 -9.17 0.16
C ASN A 95 5.38 -9.01 -1.34
N GLY A 96 6.06 -7.91 -1.69
CA GLY A 96 6.50 -7.65 -3.05
C GLY A 96 5.38 -7.49 -4.07
N ALA A 97 4.11 -7.37 -3.66
CA ALA A 97 3.02 -7.11 -4.59
C ALA A 97 3.07 -5.68 -5.15
N LEU A 98 2.54 -5.51 -6.36
CA LEU A 98 2.41 -4.21 -7.02
C LEU A 98 0.93 -3.93 -7.31
N ILE A 99 0.41 -2.84 -6.75
CA ILE A 99 -0.94 -2.36 -7.02
C ILE A 99 -0.84 -1.20 -8.01
N GLY A 100 -1.25 -1.44 -9.25
CA GLY A 100 -1.16 -0.46 -10.32
C GLY A 100 -2.02 0.78 -10.02
N MET A 101 -1.55 1.94 -10.49
CA MET A 101 -2.20 3.23 -10.26
C MET A 101 -3.70 3.20 -10.59
N GLY A 102 -4.51 3.88 -9.78
CA GLY A 102 -5.96 3.96 -9.96
C GLY A 102 -6.72 2.66 -9.69
N ALA A 103 -6.05 1.59 -9.24
CA ALA A 103 -6.74 0.36 -8.89
C ALA A 103 -7.52 0.49 -7.57
N ILE A 104 -8.58 -0.31 -7.45
CA ILE A 104 -9.42 -0.41 -6.24
C ILE A 104 -9.35 -1.85 -5.74
N VAL A 105 -8.99 -2.04 -4.48
CA VAL A 105 -8.95 -3.34 -3.80
C VAL A 105 -9.93 -3.33 -2.65
N LEU A 106 -10.98 -4.15 -2.74
CA LEU A 106 -12.09 -4.18 -1.78
C LEU A 106 -11.87 -5.18 -0.64
N ASP A 107 -12.74 -5.09 0.37
CA ASP A 107 -12.61 -5.79 1.63
C ASP A 107 -12.40 -7.29 1.49
N HIS A 108 -11.56 -7.85 2.35
CA HIS A 108 -11.24 -9.28 2.41
C HIS A 108 -10.57 -9.84 1.15
N ALA A 109 -10.23 -9.00 0.16
CA ALA A 109 -9.37 -9.43 -0.92
C ALA A 109 -7.96 -9.73 -0.39
N VAL A 110 -7.32 -10.73 -0.98
CA VAL A 110 -5.93 -11.09 -0.69
C VAL A 110 -5.15 -10.99 -2.00
N ILE A 111 -4.15 -10.12 -2.02
CA ILE A 111 -3.22 -9.97 -3.13
C ILE A 111 -1.98 -10.78 -2.81
N GLY A 112 -1.82 -11.93 -3.47
CA GLY A 112 -0.73 -12.87 -3.20
C GLY A 112 0.66 -12.30 -3.45
N GLU A 113 1.67 -12.94 -2.84
CA GLU A 113 3.07 -12.53 -2.93
C GLU A 113 3.52 -12.28 -4.38
N GLY A 114 4.16 -11.13 -4.63
CA GLY A 114 4.67 -10.74 -5.94
C GLY A 114 3.60 -10.53 -7.02
N ALA A 115 2.31 -10.60 -6.70
CA ALA A 115 1.25 -10.41 -7.66
C ALA A 115 1.15 -8.94 -8.11
N ILE A 116 0.57 -8.74 -9.29
CA ILE A 116 0.43 -7.45 -9.92
C ILE A 116 -1.04 -7.21 -10.24
N ILE A 117 -1.58 -6.10 -9.72
CA ILE A 117 -2.87 -5.58 -10.14
C ILE A 117 -2.62 -4.51 -11.19
N ALA A 118 -3.14 -4.70 -12.40
CA ALA A 118 -2.98 -3.72 -13.47
C ALA A 118 -3.67 -2.40 -13.12
N ALA A 119 -3.16 -1.29 -13.66
CA ALA A 119 -3.72 0.04 -13.46
C ALA A 119 -5.23 0.09 -13.78
N GLY A 120 -5.98 0.84 -12.97
CA GLY A 120 -7.42 1.04 -13.12
C GLY A 120 -8.30 -0.20 -12.87
N SER A 121 -7.74 -1.29 -12.33
CA SER A 121 -8.49 -2.53 -12.08
C SER A 121 -9.31 -2.46 -10.78
N VAL A 122 -10.41 -3.21 -10.70
CA VAL A 122 -11.22 -3.34 -9.49
C VAL A 122 -11.21 -4.78 -9.00
N VAL A 123 -10.52 -5.04 -7.89
CA VAL A 123 -10.49 -6.33 -7.20
C VAL A 123 -11.67 -6.39 -6.24
N LEU A 124 -12.61 -7.31 -6.51
CA LEU A 124 -13.84 -7.44 -5.72
C LEU A 124 -13.57 -7.98 -4.32
N SER A 125 -14.51 -7.73 -3.41
CA SER A 125 -14.43 -8.23 -2.04
C SER A 125 -14.27 -9.75 -2.00
N GLY A 126 -13.37 -10.23 -1.15
CA GLY A 126 -13.07 -11.65 -1.00
C GLY A 126 -12.25 -12.28 -2.12
N THR A 127 -11.89 -11.53 -3.17
CA THR A 127 -11.10 -12.07 -4.29
C THR A 127 -9.74 -12.54 -3.80
N GLN A 128 -9.38 -13.78 -4.14
CA GLN A 128 -8.06 -14.34 -3.90
C GLN A 128 -7.23 -14.24 -5.19
N VAL A 129 -6.22 -13.37 -5.18
CA VAL A 129 -5.29 -13.21 -6.29
C VAL A 129 -4.09 -14.09 -6.06
N GLU A 130 -3.79 -14.94 -7.03
CA GLU A 130 -2.72 -15.92 -6.91
C GLU A 130 -1.33 -15.25 -6.84
N PRO A 131 -0.38 -15.80 -6.06
CA PRO A 131 1.00 -15.34 -6.08
C PRO A 131 1.60 -15.35 -7.48
N GLY A 132 2.48 -14.38 -7.75
CA GLY A 132 3.20 -14.23 -9.01
C GLY A 132 2.28 -14.17 -10.24
N SER A 133 1.11 -13.53 -10.12
CA SER A 133 0.14 -13.42 -11.22
C SER A 133 -0.23 -11.97 -11.52
N ILE A 134 -0.67 -11.71 -12.75
CA ILE A 134 -1.25 -10.43 -13.16
C ILE A 134 -2.76 -10.56 -13.22
N TYR A 135 -3.46 -9.68 -12.52
CA TYR A 135 -4.90 -9.49 -12.64
C TYR A 135 -5.21 -8.12 -13.24
N ALA A 136 -6.20 -8.03 -14.12
CA ALA A 136 -6.59 -6.78 -14.77
C ALA A 136 -8.09 -6.68 -15.03
N GLY A 137 -8.61 -5.45 -15.09
CA GLY A 137 -9.97 -5.14 -15.52
C GLY A 137 -10.95 -4.81 -14.40
N VAL A 138 -12.21 -4.62 -14.77
CA VAL A 138 -13.32 -4.26 -13.87
C VAL A 138 -14.51 -5.18 -14.15
N PRO A 139 -14.72 -6.25 -13.35
CA PRO A 139 -13.87 -6.71 -12.24
C PRO A 139 -12.54 -7.31 -12.72
N ALA A 140 -11.52 -7.26 -11.88
CA ALA A 140 -10.20 -7.79 -12.17
C ALA A 140 -10.25 -9.30 -12.35
N LYS A 141 -9.62 -9.80 -13.42
CA LYS A 141 -9.51 -11.23 -13.74
C LYS A 141 -8.06 -11.61 -14.00
N PHE A 142 -7.74 -12.87 -13.76
CA PHE A 142 -6.45 -13.45 -14.11
C PHE A 142 -6.14 -13.20 -15.59
N VAL A 143 -4.94 -12.69 -15.86
CA VAL A 143 -4.42 -12.48 -17.22
C VAL A 143 -3.37 -13.53 -17.53
N LYS A 144 -2.33 -13.60 -16.70
CA LYS A 144 -1.21 -14.54 -16.85
C LYS A 144 -0.41 -14.66 -15.56
N LYS A 145 0.43 -15.68 -15.49
CA LYS A 145 1.53 -15.75 -14.52
C LYS A 145 2.67 -14.84 -14.93
N VAL A 146 3.38 -14.35 -13.94
CA VAL A 146 4.66 -13.64 -14.09
C VAL A 146 5.76 -14.64 -13.77
N ASP A 147 6.87 -14.52 -14.47
CA ASP A 147 8.08 -15.21 -14.04
C ASP A 147 8.47 -14.72 -12.63
N PRO A 148 8.65 -15.63 -11.64
CA PRO A 148 8.86 -15.23 -10.25
C PRO A 148 10.11 -14.36 -10.05
N ASP A 149 11.20 -14.66 -10.76
CA ASP A 149 12.45 -13.91 -10.65
C ASP A 149 12.27 -12.52 -11.26
N GLN A 150 11.61 -12.43 -12.42
CA GLN A 150 11.28 -11.16 -13.04
C GLN A 150 10.34 -10.30 -12.18
N ALA A 151 9.31 -10.89 -11.58
CA ALA A 151 8.36 -10.20 -10.72
C ALA A 151 9.05 -9.64 -9.48
N LYS A 152 9.88 -10.47 -8.83
CA LYS A 152 10.66 -10.08 -7.66
C LYS A 152 11.64 -8.97 -8.00
N GLU A 153 12.41 -9.11 -9.07
CA GLU A 153 13.36 -8.09 -9.50
C GLU A 153 12.65 -6.76 -9.78
N MET A 154 11.56 -6.79 -10.54
CA MET A 154 10.80 -5.59 -10.88
C MET A 154 10.20 -4.92 -9.64
N ASN A 155 9.47 -5.66 -8.81
CA ASN A 155 8.72 -5.10 -7.69
C ASN A 155 9.67 -4.60 -6.59
N GLN A 156 10.72 -5.36 -6.26
CA GLN A 156 11.73 -4.93 -5.30
C GLN A 156 12.56 -3.74 -5.82
N LYS A 157 12.84 -3.69 -7.12
CA LYS A 157 13.51 -2.53 -7.74
C LYS A 157 12.64 -1.28 -7.61
N ILE A 158 11.33 -1.38 -7.86
CA ILE A 158 10.42 -0.24 -7.68
C ILE A 158 10.39 0.22 -6.22
N ALA A 159 10.25 -0.70 -5.27
CA ALA A 159 10.28 -0.38 -3.83
C ALA A 159 11.59 0.33 -3.43
N LYS A 160 12.74 -0.19 -3.84
CA LYS A 160 14.06 0.42 -3.58
C LYS A 160 14.22 1.78 -4.24
N ASN A 161 13.74 1.94 -5.46
CA ASN A 161 13.78 3.23 -6.15
C ASN A 161 13.00 4.28 -5.38
N TYR A 162 11.84 3.94 -4.84
CA TYR A 162 11.05 4.87 -4.02
C TYR A 162 11.74 5.29 -2.74
N LEU A 163 12.55 4.42 -2.12
CA LEU A 163 13.41 4.81 -1.01
C LEU A 163 14.47 5.83 -1.44
N MET A 164 15.13 5.61 -2.59
CA MET A 164 16.07 6.58 -3.17
C MET A 164 15.39 7.92 -3.47
N TYR A 165 14.20 7.89 -4.09
CA TYR A 165 13.44 9.10 -4.42
C TYR A 165 13.08 9.89 -3.17
N SER A 166 12.69 9.20 -2.09
CA SER A 166 12.38 9.83 -0.81
C SER A 166 13.57 10.62 -0.23
N GLY A 167 14.80 10.17 -0.52
CA GLY A 167 16.03 10.86 -0.11
C GLY A 167 16.21 12.23 -0.76
N TRP A 168 15.59 12.49 -1.93
CA TRP A 168 15.64 13.79 -2.59
C TRP A 168 14.75 14.85 -1.92
N PHE A 169 13.80 14.43 -1.08
CA PHE A 169 12.88 15.29 -0.34
C PHE A 169 13.26 15.43 1.13
N LYS A 170 14.18 14.60 1.62
CA LYS A 170 14.79 14.79 2.92
C LYS A 170 15.78 15.94 2.75
N GLU A 171 15.48 17.10 3.34
CA GLU A 171 16.42 18.24 3.34
C GLU A 171 17.80 17.75 3.81
N GLU A 172 18.86 18.21 3.15
CA GLU A 172 20.21 18.10 3.70
C GLU A 172 20.21 18.89 5.01
N GLU A 173 20.21 18.20 6.16
CA GLU A 173 20.52 18.83 7.46
C GLU A 173 21.93 19.42 7.47
#